data_AF-K1Z2K6-F1
#
_entry.id   AF-K1Z2K6-F1
#
_cell.length_a   1.000
_cell.length_b   1.000
_cell.length_c   1.000
_cell.angle_alpha   90.00
_cell.angle_beta   90.00
_cell.angle_gamma   90.00
#
_symmetry.space_group_name_H-M   'P 1'
#
loop_
_entity.id
_entity.type
_entity.pdbx_description
1 polymer ?
#
loop_
_entity_poly.entity_id
_entity_poly.type
_entity_poly.pdbx_seq_one_letter_code
_entity_poly.pdbx_strand_id
1 'polypeptide(L)'
;MPSLFEPYWYGDEGIYLTLGMALRKGLVFYRDIHDNKPPLLYLVAALAQTQFWFRFMLLWWHAATTVVVYKLAELIFSGVKNKAAVILTTVIFVALTLFFEGN
;
A
#
# COMPACT_ATOMS: atom_id res chain seq x y z
N MET A 1 0.84 4.31 -7.30
CA MET A 1 1.66 5.06 -6.32
C MET A 1 0.79 6.16 -5.72
N PRO A 2 0.68 6.26 -4.39
CA PRO A 2 -0.25 7.18 -3.73
C PRO A 2 0.22 8.64 -3.81
N SER A 3 -0.73 9.55 -4.03
CA SER A 3 -0.49 11.00 -4.02
C SER A 3 -0.53 11.58 -2.61
N LEU A 4 0.54 12.25 -2.18
CA LEU A 4 0.66 12.77 -0.81
C LEU A 4 -0.25 13.97 -0.51
N PHE A 5 -0.77 14.66 -1.54
CA PHE A 5 -1.49 15.94 -1.40
C PHE A 5 -2.91 15.92 -1.97
N GLU A 6 -3.41 14.77 -2.43
CA GLU A 6 -4.78 14.66 -2.92
C GLU A 6 -5.82 15.00 -1.83
N PRO A 7 -6.94 15.64 -2.18
CA PRO A 7 -8.02 15.95 -1.24
C PRO A 7 -8.50 14.71 -0.48
N TYR A 8 -9.19 14.92 0.64
CA TYR A 8 -9.94 13.87 1.33
C TYR A 8 -11.13 13.42 0.48
N TRP A 9 -10.88 12.61 -0.54
CA TRP A 9 -11.94 11.88 -1.22
C TRP A 9 -12.50 10.80 -0.30
N TYR A 10 -13.73 10.37 -0.57
CA TYR A 10 -14.38 9.23 0.09
C TYR A 10 -13.69 7.92 -0.36
N GLY A 11 -12.39 7.82 -0.11
CA GLY A 11 -11.59 6.63 -0.35
C GLY A 11 -11.52 5.77 0.90
N ASP A 12 -11.25 4.48 0.67
CA ASP A 12 -11.01 3.49 1.72
C ASP A 12 -10.01 3.97 2.79
N GLU A 13 -9.06 4.83 2.42
CA GLU A 13 -8.09 5.46 3.32
C GLU A 13 -8.73 6.19 4.51
N GLY A 14 -9.86 6.88 4.30
CA GLY A 14 -10.57 7.58 5.36
C GLY A 14 -11.23 6.63 6.36
N ILE A 15 -11.76 5.50 5.88
CA ILE A 15 -12.30 4.41 6.72
C ILE A 15 -11.17 3.86 7.59
N TYR A 16 -10.02 3.56 6.98
CA TYR A 16 -8.86 3.01 7.67
C TYR A 16 -8.33 3.94 8.75
N LEU A 17 -8.20 5.23 8.44
CA LEU A 17 -7.77 6.23 9.39
C LEU A 17 -8.77 6.41 10.53
N THR A 18 -10.07 6.36 10.23
CA THR A 18 -11.13 6.44 11.25
C THR A 18 -11.06 5.28 12.22
N LEU A 19 -10.91 4.04 11.73
CA LEU A 19 -10.76 2.86 12.57
C LEU A 19 -9.46 2.91 13.40
N GLY A 20 -8.35 3.36 12.80
CA GLY A 20 -7.09 3.54 13.51
C GLY A 20 -7.19 4.57 14.65
N MET A 21 -7.87 5.70 14.40
CA MET A 21 -8.11 6.72 15.41
C MET A 21 -9.08 6.27 16.50
N ALA A 22 -10.08 5.46 16.15
CA ALA A 22 -11.01 4.84 17.10
C ALA A 22 -10.27 3.87 18.05
N LEU A 23 -9.37 3.05 17.51
CA LEU A 23 -8.50 2.18 18.33
C LEU A 23 -7.68 2.98 19.35
N ARG A 24 -7.08 4.11 18.92
CA ARG A 24 -6.32 4.99 19.83
C ARG A 24 -7.16 5.64 20.92
N LYS A 25 -8.47 5.76 20.72
CA LYS A 25 -9.42 6.22 21.74
C LYS A 25 -9.83 5.11 22.72
N GLY A 26 -9.26 3.91 22.60
CA GLY A 26 -9.53 2.77 23.48
C GLY A 26 -10.68 1.89 23.00
N LEU A 27 -11.20 2.10 21.79
CA LEU A 27 -12.24 1.25 21.20
C LEU A 27 -11.63 -0.05 20.70
N VAL A 28 -12.31 -1.18 20.94
CA VAL A 28 -11.84 -2.51 20.60
C VAL A 28 -12.47 -3.00 19.30
N PHE A 29 -11.65 -3.51 18.38
CA PHE A 29 -12.12 -4.11 17.14
C PHE A 29 -13.08 -5.28 17.39
N TYR A 30 -14.11 -5.39 16.56
CA TYR A 30 -15.17 -6.41 16.62
C TYR A 30 -16.05 -6.37 17.88
N ARG A 31 -15.82 -5.42 18.79
CA ARG A 31 -16.69 -5.14 19.94
C ARG A 31 -17.34 -3.76 19.83
N ASP A 32 -16.52 -2.72 19.68
CA ASP A 32 -16.96 -1.33 19.68
C ASP A 32 -16.92 -0.72 18.27
N ILE A 33 -16.01 -1.21 17.43
CA ILE A 33 -15.81 -0.79 16.04
C ILE A 33 -15.63 -2.01 15.15
N HIS A 34 -16.21 -2.00 13.95
CA HIS A 34 -16.22 -3.15 13.05
C HIS A 34 -15.98 -2.74 11.59
N ASP A 35 -15.17 -3.54 10.90
CA ASP A 35 -15.04 -3.56 9.44
C ASP A 35 -14.64 -4.98 9.00
N ASN A 36 -14.91 -5.34 7.74
CA ASN A 36 -14.76 -6.71 7.23
C ASN A 36 -13.32 -7.06 6.85
N LYS A 37 -12.41 -6.08 6.83
CA LYS A 37 -11.01 -6.30 6.47
C LYS A 37 -10.18 -6.66 7.72
N PRO A 38 -9.06 -7.38 7.56
CA PRO A 38 -8.20 -7.75 8.69
C PRO A 38 -7.57 -6.52 9.36
N PRO A 39 -7.31 -6.57 10.68
CA PRO A 39 -7.03 -5.38 11.49
C PRO A 39 -5.65 -4.76 11.25
N LEU A 40 -4.74 -5.48 10.60
CA LEU A 40 -3.35 -5.03 10.38
C LEU A 40 -3.29 -3.64 9.74
N LEU A 41 -4.16 -3.38 8.78
CA LEU A 41 -4.18 -2.12 8.06
C LEU A 41 -4.64 -0.96 8.96
N TYR A 42 -5.59 -1.19 9.87
CA TYR A 42 -6.02 -0.18 10.84
C TYR A 42 -4.95 0.08 11.91
N LEU A 43 -4.14 -0.92 12.26
CA LEU A 43 -3.00 -0.73 13.16
C LEU A 43 -1.96 0.19 12.54
N VAL A 44 -1.66 0.02 11.25
CA VAL A 44 -0.78 0.94 10.50
C VAL A 44 -1.41 2.34 10.44
N ALA A 45 -2.72 2.44 10.21
CA ALA A 45 -3.42 3.73 10.23
C ALA A 45 -3.40 4.40 11.62
N ALA A 46 -3.50 3.64 12.71
CA ALA A 46 -3.36 4.13 14.08
C ALA A 46 -1.95 4.68 14.36
N LEU A 47 -0.91 4.02 13.81
CA LEU A 47 0.47 4.51 13.88
C LEU A 47 0.68 5.77 13.05
N ALA A 48 0.06 5.85 11.86
CA ALA A 48 0.18 6.99 10.97
C ALA A 48 -0.49 8.27 11.50
N GLN A 49 -1.64 8.17 12.18
CA GLN A 49 -2.43 9.26 12.77
C GLN A 49 -3.03 10.28 11.80
N THR A 50 -2.31 10.63 10.73
CA THR A 50 -2.75 11.58 9.72
C THR A 50 -2.74 10.93 8.34
N GLN A 51 -3.57 11.45 7.45
CA GLN A 51 -3.66 10.97 6.07
C GLN A 51 -2.31 11.04 5.35
N PHE A 52 -1.56 12.11 5.59
CA PHE A 52 -0.24 12.31 5.02
C PHE A 52 0.72 11.18 5.39
N TRP A 53 0.84 10.87 6.69
CA TRP A 53 1.74 9.81 7.15
C TRP A 53 1.27 8.43 6.70
N PHE A 54 -0.04 8.22 6.62
CA PHE A 54 -0.59 6.96 6.14
C PHE A 54 -0.23 6.72 4.67
N ARG A 55 -0.41 7.74 3.82
CA ARG A 55 0.01 7.70 2.42
C ARG A 55 1.52 7.61 2.24
N PHE A 56 2.29 8.25 3.12
CA PHE A 56 3.75 8.14 3.11
C PHE A 56 4.20 6.70 3.43
N MET A 57 3.58 6.05 4.41
CA MET A 57 3.84 4.63 4.70
C MET A 57 3.45 3.73 3.53
N LEU A 58 2.30 3.98 2.89
CA LEU A 58 1.90 3.25 1.68
C LEU A 58 2.90 3.45 0.54
N LEU A 59 3.36 4.68 0.31
CA LEU A 59 4.39 4.98 -0.70
C LEU A 59 5.65 4.14 -0.47
N TRP A 60 6.13 4.08 0.77
CA TRP A 60 7.26 3.23 1.15
C TRP A 60 6.98 1.74 0.92
N TRP A 61 5.78 1.28 1.24
CA TRP A 61 5.37 -0.11 1.00
C TRP A 61 5.37 -0.46 -0.49
N HIS A 62 4.86 0.43 -1.35
CA HIS A 62 4.89 0.24 -2.81
C HIS A 62 6.33 0.26 -3.36
N ALA A 63 7.20 1.14 -2.84
CA ALA A 63 8.60 1.17 -3.21
C ALA A 63 9.31 -0.15 -2.83
N ALA A 64 9.11 -0.63 -1.60
CA ALA A 64 9.66 -1.89 -1.13
C ALA A 64 9.15 -3.08 -1.97
N THR A 65 7.86 -3.12 -2.28
CA THR A 65 7.26 -4.17 -3.10
C THR A 65 7.85 -4.19 -4.51
N THR A 66 8.05 -3.02 -5.12
CA THR A 66 8.71 -2.91 -6.43
C THR A 66 10.13 -3.49 -6.40
N VAL A 67 10.90 -3.23 -5.34
CA VAL A 67 12.24 -3.82 -5.17
C VAL A 67 12.18 -5.34 -5.01
N VAL A 68 11.21 -5.86 -4.25
CA VAL A 68 11.01 -7.31 -4.10
C VAL A 68 10.65 -7.95 -5.45
N VAL A 69 9.73 -7.36 -6.21
CA VAL A 69 9.36 -7.84 -7.54
C VAL A 69 10.56 -7.82 -8.48
N TYR A 70 11.38 -6.77 -8.45
CA TYR A 70 12.62 -6.72 -9.23
C TYR A 70 13.58 -7.86 -8.88
N LYS A 71 13.81 -8.13 -7.59
CA LYS A 71 14.66 -9.24 -7.14
C LYS A 71 14.08 -10.61 -7.50
N LEU A 72 12.76 -10.77 -7.43
CA LEU A 72 12.08 -12.00 -7.85
C LEU A 72 12.20 -12.21 -9.36
N ALA A 73 12.05 -11.15 -10.15
CA ALA A 73 12.27 -11.20 -11.59
C ALA A 73 13.73 -11.58 -11.89
N GLU A 74 14.71 -11.00 -11.20
CA GLU A 74 16.12 -11.40 -11.32
C GLU A 74 16.32 -12.88 -10.98
N LEU A 75 15.74 -13.38 -9.89
CA LEU A 75 15.82 -14.78 -9.48
C LEU A 75 15.23 -15.72 -10.55
N ILE A 76 14.05 -15.41 -11.08
CA ILE A 76 13.35 -16.22 -12.09
C ILE A 76 14.08 -16.20 -13.44
N PHE A 77 14.54 -15.02 -13.89
CA PHE A 77 15.20 -14.86 -15.19
C PHE A 77 16.73 -15.06 -15.16
N SER A 78 17.31 -15.30 -13.98
CA SER A 78 18.74 -15.61 -13.82
C SER A 78 19.19 -16.79 -14.67
N GLY A 79 18.31 -17.78 -14.89
CA GLY A 79 18.55 -18.93 -15.76
C GLY A 79 18.64 -18.59 -17.27
N VAL A 80 18.13 -17.43 -17.70
CA VAL A 80 18.00 -17.05 -19.12
C VAL A 80 18.98 -15.94 -19.53
N LYS A 81 19.79 -15.38 -18.58
CA LYS A 81 20.74 -14.26 -18.80
C LYS A 81 20.16 -13.04 -19.53
N ASN A 82 18.84 -12.88 -19.57
CA ASN A 82 18.20 -11.85 -20.37
C ASN A 82 17.80 -10.65 -19.50
N LYS A 83 18.77 -9.74 -19.27
CA LYS A 83 18.57 -8.52 -18.46
C LYS A 83 17.44 -7.64 -18.98
N ALA A 84 17.17 -7.68 -20.29
CA ALA A 84 16.05 -6.95 -20.90
C ALA A 84 14.68 -7.45 -20.40
N ALA A 85 14.53 -8.77 -20.16
CA ALA A 85 13.28 -9.34 -19.67
C ALA A 85 12.96 -8.91 -18.21
N VAL A 86 13.98 -8.79 -17.36
CA VAL A 86 13.83 -8.32 -15.97
C VAL A 86 13.38 -6.85 -15.94
N ILE A 87 14.00 -6.00 -16.78
CA ILE A 87 13.63 -4.59 -16.88
C ILE A 87 12.22 -4.45 -17.45
N LEU A 88 11.90 -5.17 -18.52
CA LEU A 88 10.59 -5.13 -19.16
C LEU A 88 9.47 -5.54 -18.20
N THR A 89 9.65 -6.64 -17.45
CA THR A 89 8.65 -7.12 -16.48
C THR A 89 8.45 -6.14 -15.33
N THR A 90 9.52 -5.53 -14.82
CA THR A 90 9.42 -4.51 -13.77
C THR A 90 8.72 -3.24 -14.27
N VAL A 91 9.02 -2.80 -15.49
CA VAL A 91 8.37 -1.64 -16.12
C VAL A 91 6.89 -1.91 -16.37
N ILE A 92 6.54 -3.09 -16.90
CA ILE A 92 5.14 -3.50 -17.10
C ILE A 92 4.40 -3.55 -15.77
N PHE A 93 5.00 -4.12 -14.72
CA PHE A 93 4.41 -4.15 -13.38
C PHE A 93 4.09 -2.74 -12.89
N VAL A 94 5.06 -1.82 -12.91
CA VAL A 94 4.86 -0.43 -12.48
C VAL A 94 3.81 0.28 -13.35
N ALA A 95 3.83 0.09 -14.67
CA ALA A 95 2.87 0.70 -15.58
C ALA A 95 1.43 0.22 -15.33
N LEU A 96 1.24 -1.08 -15.13
CA LEU A 96 -0.06 -1.66 -14.79
C LEU A 96 -0.55 -1.16 -13.44
N THR A 97 0.32 -1.10 -12.43
CA THR A 97 -0.04 -0.55 -11.12
C THR A 97 -0.48 0.91 -11.25
N LEU A 98 0.22 1.74 -12.04
CA LEU A 98 -0.17 3.14 -12.23
C LEU A 98 -1.50 3.31 -12.97
N PHE A 99 -1.82 2.45 -13.93
CA PHE A 99 -3.02 2.59 -14.75
C PHE A 99 -4.29 2.07 -14.06
N PHE A 100 -4.18 1.02 -13.26
CA PHE A 100 -5.34 0.40 -12.59
C PHE A 100 -5.58 0.91 -11.16
N GLU A 101 -4.57 1.45 -10.47
CA GLU A 101 -4.69 1.93 -9.08
C GLU A 101 -5.24 3.37 -8.98
N GLY A 102 -5.42 4.07 -10.12
CA GLY A 102 -5.84 5.47 -10.20
C GLY A 102 -7.32 5.72 -10.56
N ASN A 103 -8.19 4.72 -10.46
CA ASN A 103 -9.62 4.82 -10.76
C ASN A 103 -10.49 4.42 -9.56
#